data_AF-A0A2E5U1J9-F1
#
_entry.id   AF-A0A2E5U1J9-F1
#
_cell.length_a   1.000
_cell.length_b   1.000
_cell.length_c   1.000
_cell.angle_alpha   90.00
_cell.angle_beta   90.00
_cell.angle_gamma   90.00
#
_symmetry.space_group_name_H-M   'P 1'
#
loop_
_entity.id
_entity.type
_entity.pdbx_description
1 polymer ?
#
loop_
_entity_poly.entity_id
_entity_poly.type
_entity_poly.pdbx_seq_one_letter_code
_entity_poly.pdbx_strand_id
1 'polypeptide(L)'
;MPWKGLIPKWRFVLPSEYKGLLKWGITTPGTNKIDENVLRPIKNGPVNLVDGPSVIWFGGHKPLSTKRAGIIVLKQPVPHYVAFGESEEPEGPPKSLEVISFESDNLHQHD
;
A
#
# COMPACT_ATOMS: atom_id res chain seq x y z
N MET A 1 26.95 5.53 -7.46
CA MET A 1 25.89 6.06 -8.34
C MET A 1 24.56 5.91 -7.60
N PRO A 2 23.71 6.95 -7.47
CA PRO A 2 22.43 6.79 -6.79
C PRO A 2 21.55 5.88 -7.66
N TRP A 3 20.90 4.91 -7.02
CA TRP A 3 20.05 3.91 -7.65
C TRP A 3 18.78 4.57 -8.21
N LYS A 4 18.87 5.25 -9.36
CA LYS A 4 17.70 5.87 -10.01
C LYS A 4 16.66 4.78 -10.32
N GLY A 5 15.48 4.88 -9.69
CA GLY A 5 14.32 4.04 -10.00
C GLY A 5 14.12 2.80 -9.13
N LEU A 6 14.80 2.68 -7.98
CA LEU A 6 14.46 1.68 -6.96
C LEU A 6 13.69 2.32 -5.81
N ILE A 7 12.62 1.65 -5.34
CA ILE A 7 11.90 2.02 -4.12
C ILE A 7 12.14 0.92 -3.08
N PRO A 8 13.11 1.09 -2.16
CA PRO A 8 13.33 0.15 -1.07
C PRO A 8 12.30 0.38 0.05
N LYS A 9 12.19 -0.58 0.99
CA LYS A 9 11.39 -0.44 2.22
C LYS A 9 9.98 0.17 2.00
N TRP A 10 9.30 -0.29 0.97
CA TRP A 10 8.00 0.21 0.54
C TRP A 10 6.88 -0.26 1.46
N ARG A 11 5.83 0.54 1.60
CA ARG A 11 4.68 0.30 2.48
C ARG A 11 3.39 0.66 1.77
N PHE A 12 2.40 -0.21 1.87
CA PHE A 12 1.00 0.15 1.73
C PHE A 12 0.45 0.60 3.08
N VAL A 13 -0.51 1.51 3.05
CA VAL A 13 -1.26 1.97 4.20
C VAL A 13 -2.74 1.89 3.86
N LEU A 14 -3.51 1.31 4.79
CA LEU A 14 -4.97 1.17 4.68
C LEU A 14 -5.63 1.70 5.96
N PRO A 15 -6.88 2.20 5.85
CA PRO A 15 -7.72 2.39 7.03
C PRO A 15 -7.82 1.10 7.85
N SER A 16 -7.66 1.19 9.16
CA SER A 16 -7.59 0.03 10.06
C SER A 16 -8.91 -0.74 10.18
N GLU A 17 -10.02 -0.05 9.96
CA GLU A 17 -11.38 -0.58 9.93
C GLU A 17 -11.63 -1.42 8.67
N TYR A 18 -10.86 -1.22 7.59
CA TYR A 18 -11.06 -1.91 6.34
C TYR A 18 -10.63 -3.39 6.42
N LYS A 19 -11.60 -4.31 6.29
CA LYS A 19 -11.37 -5.77 6.39
C LYS A 19 -11.30 -6.49 5.04
N GLY A 20 -11.35 -5.76 3.92
CA GLY A 20 -11.37 -6.33 2.57
C GLY A 20 -9.99 -6.55 1.93
N LEU A 21 -8.89 -6.58 2.68
CA LEU A 21 -7.57 -6.91 2.13
C LEU A 21 -7.52 -8.41 1.81
N LEU A 22 -7.44 -8.77 0.53
CA LEU A 22 -7.40 -10.17 0.09
C LEU A 22 -5.97 -10.68 -0.02
N LYS A 23 -5.13 -9.96 -0.77
CA LYS A 23 -3.73 -10.32 -1.02
C LYS A 23 -2.89 -9.07 -1.20
N TRP A 24 -1.60 -9.20 -0.95
CA TRP A 24 -0.62 -8.18 -1.30
C TRP A 24 0.74 -8.85 -1.52
N GLY A 25 1.62 -8.19 -2.25
CA GLY A 25 2.93 -8.74 -2.53
C GLY A 25 3.70 -7.90 -3.53
N ILE A 26 4.57 -8.58 -4.27
CA ILE A 26 5.21 -8.03 -5.47
C ILE A 26 4.73 -8.76 -6.71
N THR A 27 4.79 -8.09 -7.85
CA THR A 27 4.44 -8.66 -9.15
C THR A 27 5.35 -8.13 -10.25
N THR A 28 5.35 -8.82 -11.39
CA THR A 28 5.85 -8.23 -12.64
C THR A 28 4.74 -7.34 -13.21
N PRO A 29 5.02 -6.06 -13.51
CA PRO A 29 4.03 -5.17 -14.13
C PRO A 29 3.38 -5.80 -15.36
N GLY A 30 2.06 -5.67 -15.49
CA GLY A 30 1.27 -6.28 -16.57
C GLY A 30 0.94 -7.77 -16.38
N THR A 31 1.27 -8.36 -15.23
CA THR A 31 0.89 -9.75 -14.92
C THR A 31 -0.03 -9.82 -13.70
N ASN A 32 -0.82 -10.88 -13.62
CA ASN A 32 -1.70 -11.15 -12.47
C ASN A 32 -1.06 -12.11 -11.45
N LYS A 33 0.26 -12.36 -11.56
CA LYS A 33 0.98 -13.28 -10.68
C LYS A 33 1.50 -12.51 -9.47
N ILE A 34 0.98 -12.84 -8.30
CA ILE A 34 1.40 -12.24 -7.02
C ILE A 34 2.43 -13.14 -6.37
N ASP A 35 3.59 -12.58 -6.07
CA ASP A 35 4.62 -13.19 -5.22
C ASP A 35 4.52 -12.55 -3.83
N GLU A 36 3.99 -13.30 -2.87
CA GLU A 36 3.81 -12.87 -1.48
C GLU A 36 5.16 -12.90 -0.71
N ASN A 37 6.24 -13.44 -1.30
CA ASN A 37 7.59 -13.40 -0.73
C ASN A 37 8.27 -12.04 -1.00
N VAL A 38 7.80 -11.03 -0.27
CA VAL A 38 8.23 -9.63 -0.39
C VAL A 38 9.59 -9.31 0.23
N LEU A 39 10.33 -10.32 0.72
CA LEU A 39 11.54 -10.24 1.55
C LEU A 39 11.33 -9.39 2.81
N ARG A 40 11.47 -10.00 4.00
CA ARG A 40 11.24 -9.34 5.30
C ARG A 40 9.86 -8.64 5.34
N PRO A 41 8.75 -9.41 5.26
CA PRO A 41 7.42 -8.83 5.32
C PRO A 41 7.21 -8.13 6.65
N ILE A 42 6.57 -6.96 6.60
CA ILE A 42 6.17 -6.20 7.79
C ILE A 42 4.68 -5.94 7.71
N LYS A 43 4.02 -5.99 8.86
CA LYS A 43 2.65 -5.54 9.05
C LYS A 43 2.48 -5.06 10.47
N ASN A 44 2.20 -3.77 10.63
CA ASN A 44 2.07 -3.10 11.93
C ASN A 44 0.83 -2.19 11.95
N GLY A 45 0.54 -1.65 13.13
CA GLY A 45 -0.67 -0.90 13.45
C GLY A 45 -1.72 -1.76 14.17
N PRO A 46 -2.89 -1.20 14.48
CA PRO A 46 -3.34 0.14 14.11
C PRO A 46 -2.59 1.28 14.82
N VAL A 47 -2.37 2.40 14.12
CA VAL A 47 -1.87 3.66 14.68
C VAL A 47 -2.72 4.82 14.15
N ASN A 48 -2.88 5.88 14.93
CA ASN A 48 -3.56 7.08 14.47
C ASN A 48 -2.57 7.99 13.74
N LEU A 49 -2.95 8.45 12.55
CA LEU A 49 -2.26 9.58 11.92
C LEU A 49 -2.51 10.85 12.74
N VAL A 50 -1.57 11.81 12.71
CA VAL A 50 -1.77 13.12 13.36
C VAL A 50 -2.98 13.78 12.71
N ASP A 51 -4.00 14.07 13.53
CA ASP A 51 -5.30 14.61 13.11
C ASP A 51 -5.98 13.80 11.98
N GLY A 52 -5.70 12.50 11.89
CA GLY A 52 -6.18 11.64 10.82
C GLY A 52 -6.75 10.30 11.29
N PRO A 53 -7.21 9.46 10.35
CA PRO A 53 -7.80 8.17 10.67
C PRO A 53 -6.79 7.17 11.24
N SER A 54 -7.31 6.10 11.85
CA SER A 54 -6.50 4.98 12.32
C SER A 54 -6.13 4.07 11.15
N VAL A 55 -4.86 3.74 11.01
CA VAL A 55 -4.33 3.01 9.85
C VAL A 55 -3.50 1.79 10.25
N ILE A 56 -3.51 0.79 9.37
CA ILE A 56 -2.50 -0.27 9.36
C ILE A 56 -1.52 -0.01 8.22
N TRP A 57 -0.27 -0.45 8.38
CA TRP A 57 0.70 -0.41 7.30
C TRP A 57 1.43 -1.74 7.17
N PHE A 58 1.79 -2.09 5.95
CA PHE A 58 2.44 -3.34 5.62
C PHE A 58 3.26 -3.22 4.36
N GLY A 59 4.26 -4.06 4.18
CA GLY A 59 5.10 -4.00 3.00
C GLY A 59 6.32 -4.89 3.09
N GLY A 60 7.29 -4.63 2.22
CA GLY A 60 8.47 -5.47 2.07
C GLY A 60 9.76 -4.68 1.92
N HIS A 61 10.86 -5.43 1.88
CA HIS A 61 12.22 -4.88 1.74
C HIS A 61 12.80 -5.15 0.37
N LYS A 62 12.22 -6.09 -0.39
CA LYS A 62 12.62 -6.34 -1.78
C LYS A 62 12.33 -5.07 -2.58
N PRO A 63 13.35 -4.36 -3.12
CA PRO A 63 13.13 -3.07 -3.75
C PRO A 63 12.22 -3.20 -4.97
N LEU A 64 11.28 -2.27 -5.11
CA LEU A 64 10.47 -2.14 -6.33
C LEU A 64 11.30 -1.47 -7.42
N SER A 65 10.93 -1.71 -8.68
CA SER A 65 11.60 -1.18 -9.86
C SER A 65 10.67 -1.22 -11.07
N THR A 66 11.17 -0.79 -12.23
CA THR A 66 10.46 -0.92 -13.52
C THR A 66 10.10 -2.38 -13.89
N LYS A 67 10.74 -3.37 -13.25
CA LYS A 67 10.46 -4.81 -13.47
C LYS A 67 9.75 -5.47 -12.28
N ARG A 68 9.49 -4.73 -11.20
CA ARG A 68 8.90 -5.26 -9.97
C ARG A 68 8.02 -4.21 -9.31
N ALA A 69 6.71 -4.39 -9.37
CA ALA A 69 5.74 -3.51 -8.72
C ALA A 69 5.26 -4.12 -7.40
N GLY A 70 4.87 -3.26 -6.46
CA GLY A 70 4.01 -3.67 -5.35
C GLY A 70 2.60 -3.89 -5.88
N ILE A 71 1.91 -4.88 -5.35
CA ILE A 71 0.52 -5.15 -5.70
C ILE A 71 -0.31 -5.36 -4.44
N ILE A 72 -1.55 -4.87 -4.48
CA ILE A 72 -2.55 -5.03 -3.44
C ILE A 72 -3.87 -5.41 -4.10
N VAL A 73 -4.57 -6.38 -3.52
CA VAL A 73 -5.86 -6.87 -4.00
C VAL A 73 -6.88 -6.67 -2.91
N LEU A 74 -7.94 -5.95 -3.25
CA LEU A 74 -8.96 -5.46 -2.34
C LEU A 74 -10.32 -6.04 -2.75
N LYS A 75 -11.11 -6.47 -1.78
CA LYS A 75 -12.52 -6.85 -1.96
C LYS A 75 -13.37 -5.60 -2.11
N GLN A 76 -14.50 -5.69 -2.80
CA GLN A 76 -15.53 -4.65 -2.72
C GLN A 76 -16.34 -4.74 -1.40
N PRO A 77 -16.84 -3.62 -0.87
CA PRO A 77 -16.56 -2.25 -1.30
C PRO A 77 -15.09 -1.88 -1.02
N VAL A 78 -14.47 -1.10 -1.89
CA VAL A 78 -13.09 -0.61 -1.70
C VAL A 78 -13.04 0.39 -0.54
N PRO A 79 -11.89 0.57 0.15
CA PRO A 79 -11.76 1.64 1.14
C PRO A 79 -11.84 3.01 0.46
N HIS A 80 -12.13 4.07 1.22
CA HIS A 80 -12.14 5.43 0.70
C HIS A 80 -10.78 5.86 0.12
N TYR A 81 -9.68 5.29 0.62
CA TYR A 81 -8.35 5.51 0.08
C TYR A 81 -7.44 4.31 0.36
N VAL A 82 -6.37 4.23 -0.42
CA VAL A 82 -5.13 3.48 -0.15
C VAL A 82 -3.99 4.47 -0.22
N ALA A 83 -2.98 4.33 0.64
CA ALA A 83 -1.75 5.09 0.47
C ALA A 83 -0.53 4.17 0.31
N PHE A 84 0.51 4.72 -0.30
CA PHE A 84 1.77 4.04 -0.57
C PHE A 84 2.93 4.96 -0.19
N GLY A 85 4.01 4.40 0.34
CA GLY A 85 5.17 5.19 0.76
C GLY A 85 6.43 4.39 1.00
N GLU A 86 7.53 5.09 1.28
CA GLU A 86 8.80 4.51 1.70
C GLU A 86 9.05 4.76 3.20
N SER A 87 9.58 3.74 3.88
CA SER A 87 10.10 3.86 5.24
C SER A 87 11.61 4.09 5.22
N GLU A 88 12.09 5.03 6.04
CA GLU A 88 13.53 5.18 6.29
C GLU A 88 14.08 4.04 7.17
N GLU A 89 13.26 3.55 8.09
CA GLU A 89 13.64 2.48 9.02
C GLU A 89 13.22 1.10 8.49
N PRO A 90 13.97 0.03 8.80
CA PRO A 90 13.61 -1.32 8.42
C PRO A 90 12.17 -1.69 8.81
N GLU A 91 11.73 -1.41 10.04
CA GLU A 91 10.41 -1.82 10.54
C GLU A 91 9.43 -0.67 10.74
N GLY A 92 9.88 0.55 10.44
CA GLY A 92 9.13 1.77 10.66
C GLY A 92 7.93 1.97 9.71
N PRO A 93 7.06 2.94 10.06
CA PRO A 93 6.02 3.43 9.16
C PRO A 93 6.65 4.20 7.98
N PRO A 94 5.90 4.37 6.88
CA PRO A 94 6.33 5.25 5.80
C PRO A 94 6.42 6.71 6.29
N LYS A 95 7.44 7.46 5.83
CA LYS A 95 7.59 8.88 6.17
C LYS A 95 6.89 9.82 5.19
N SER A 96 6.72 9.39 3.95
CA SER A 96 5.93 10.07 2.93
C SER A 96 4.84 9.14 2.42
N LEU A 97 3.69 9.71 2.07
CA LEU A 97 2.54 8.98 1.55
C LEU A 97 2.06 9.61 0.25
N GLU A 98 1.95 8.79 -0.78
CA GLU A 98 1.15 9.06 -1.97
C GLU A 98 -0.20 8.37 -1.80
N VAL A 99 -1.29 9.10 -2.05
CA VAL A 99 -2.66 8.63 -1.77
C VAL A 99 -3.40 8.39 -3.08
N ILE A 100 -4.07 7.24 -3.15
CA ILE A 100 -5.05 6.89 -4.17
C ILE A 100 -6.40 6.90 -3.48
N SER A 101 -7.22 7.90 -3.79
CA SER A 101 -8.60 7.99 -3.30
C SER A 101 -9.53 7.20 -4.22
N PHE A 102 -10.46 6.47 -3.63
CA PHE A 102 -11.57 5.85 -4.36
C PHE A 102 -12.79 6.71 -4.07
N GLU A 103 -13.14 7.59 -5.01
CA GLU A 103 -14.42 8.28 -4.93
C GLU A 103 -15.53 7.23 -4.94
N SER A 104 -16.46 7.35 -4.01
CA SER A 104 -17.78 6.77 -4.23
C SER A 104 -18.39 7.56 -5.38
N ASP A 105 -18.68 6.93 -6.51
CA ASP A 105 -19.59 7.45 -7.53
C ASP A 105 -20.97 7.67 -6.89
N ASN A 106 -21.13 8.76 -6.15
CA ASN A 106 -22.41 9.31 -5.72
C ASN A 106 -22.74 10.56 -6.57
N LEU A 107 -22.02 10.82 -7.66
CA LEU A 107 -22.32 11.93 -8.57
C LEU A 107 -23.41 11.63 -9.60
N HIS A 108 -23.99 10.43 -9.62
CA HIS A 108 -25.19 10.13 -10.41
C HIS A 108 -26.15 9.18 -9.68
N GLN A 109 -26.79 9.66 -8.61
CA GLN A 109 -28.17 9.26 -8.29
C GLN A 109 -29.02 10.52 -8.16
N HIS A 110 -30.04 10.57 -9.01
CA HIS A 110 -31.00 11.64 -9.23
C HIS A 110 -31.80 11.98 -7.95
N ASP A 111 -32.03 13.28 -7.71
CA ASP A 111 -33.31 13.96 -8.01
C ASP A 111 -33.14 15.49 -8.01
#